data_AF-A0A925P3D7-F1
#
_entry.id   AF-A0A925P3D7-F1
#
_cell.length_a   1.000
_cell.length_b   1.000
_cell.length_c   1.000
_cell.angle_alpha   90.00
_cell.angle_beta   90.00
_cell.angle_gamma   90.00
#
_symmetry.space_group_name_H-M   'P 1'
#
loop_
_entity.id
_entity.type
_entity.pdbx_description
1 polymer ?
#
loop_
_entity_poly.entity_id
_entity_poly.type
_entity_poly.pdbx_seq_one_letter_code
_entity_poly.pdbx_strand_id
1 'polypeptide(L)'
;MDSLSLASLALQLLASIHSLSGYPTTTDLPEIHQVPLVEIQQRFCQGKCSAQAFYKPEEGVFIDESFDLANDEFARSVLLHELVHHLQRVGGTFQKIPSECDRWYAAEREAYSIQNRYLEVMHDPHRINVNAWRARCDN
;
A
#
# COMPACT_ATOMS: atom_id res chain seq x y z
N MET A 1 -2.43 10.92 14.28
CA MET A 1 -1.08 11.51 14.12
C MET A 1 -1.25 12.87 13.44
N ASP A 2 -0.36 13.85 13.63
CA ASP A 2 -0.52 15.14 12.92
C ASP A 2 -0.01 15.05 11.47
N SER A 3 -0.30 16.05 10.64
CA SER A 3 0.03 16.01 9.21
C SER A 3 1.54 16.06 8.92
N LEU A 4 2.33 16.77 9.74
CA LEU A 4 3.78 16.88 9.57
C LEU A 4 4.49 15.57 9.91
N SER A 5 4.07 14.92 11.00
CA SER A 5 4.57 13.60 11.38
C SER A 5 4.15 12.53 10.38
N LEU A 6 2.93 12.59 9.83
CA LEU A 6 2.48 11.68 8.78
C LEU A 6 3.28 11.83 7.48
N ALA A 7 3.54 13.06 7.02
CA ALA A 7 4.39 13.31 5.86
C ALA A 7 5.84 12.83 6.09
N SER A 8 6.38 13.05 7.29
CA SER A 8 7.72 12.59 7.66
C SER A 8 7.80 11.07 7.66
N LEU A 9 6.80 10.38 8.21
CA LEU A 9 6.69 8.93 8.15
C LEU A 9 6.60 8.44 6.70
N ALA A 10 5.74 9.05 5.87
CA ALA A 10 5.59 8.66 4.48
C ALA A 10 6.92 8.78 3.70
N LEU A 11 7.70 9.83 3.92
CA LEU A 11 9.04 9.97 3.34
C LEU A 11 10.01 8.88 3.81
N GLN A 12 9.98 8.52 5.10
CA GLN A 12 10.79 7.42 5.63
C GLN A 12 10.39 6.07 5.02
N LEU A 13 9.09 5.84 4.83
CA LEU A 13 8.59 4.63 4.16
C LEU A 13 8.97 4.61 2.67
N LEU A 14 8.88 5.73 1.95
CA LEU A 14 9.37 5.82 0.57
C LEU A 14 10.88 5.53 0.45
N ALA A 15 11.68 6.03 1.40
CA ALA A 15 13.11 5.71 1.45
C ALA A 15 13.35 4.21 1.70
N SER A 16 12.53 3.59 2.56
CA SER A 16 12.55 2.15 2.78
C SER A 16 12.17 1.37 1.51
N ILE A 17 11.12 1.78 0.81
CA ILE A 17 10.72 1.19 -0.48
C ILE A 17 11.87 1.28 -1.49
N HIS A 18 12.51 2.44 -1.64
CA HIS A 18 13.69 2.60 -2.49
C HIS A 18 14.77 1.58 -2.16
N SER A 19 15.14 1.46 -0.88
CA SER A 19 16.18 0.51 -0.43
C SER A 19 15.82 -0.96 -0.68
N LEU A 20 14.52 -1.32 -0.62
CA LEU A 20 14.06 -2.71 -0.71
C LEU A 20 13.73 -3.19 -2.12
N SER A 21 13.52 -2.26 -3.06
CA SER A 21 12.98 -2.54 -4.40
C SER A 21 13.68 -1.83 -5.56
N GLY A 22 14.40 -0.74 -5.29
CA GLY A 22 15.02 0.10 -6.32
C GLY A 22 14.07 1.10 -6.97
N TYR A 23 12.82 1.25 -6.50
CA TYR A 23 11.95 2.35 -6.95
C TYR A 23 12.65 3.71 -6.78
N PRO A 24 12.51 4.66 -7.73
CA PRO A 24 13.12 5.98 -7.58
C PRO A 24 12.65 6.68 -6.31
N THR A 25 13.57 7.38 -5.65
CA THR A 25 13.19 8.31 -4.59
C THR A 25 12.36 9.44 -5.19
N THR A 26 11.24 9.78 -4.54
CA THR A 26 10.38 10.90 -4.92
C THR A 26 10.01 11.71 -3.69
N THR A 27 9.81 13.01 -3.89
CA THR A 27 9.17 13.90 -2.90
C THR A 27 7.70 14.14 -3.23
N ASP A 28 7.22 13.60 -4.35
CA ASP A 28 5.80 13.58 -4.69
C ASP A 28 5.11 12.56 -3.78
N LEU A 29 4.44 13.07 -2.76
CA LEU A 29 3.70 12.27 -1.78
C LEU A 29 2.23 12.28 -2.17
N PRO A 30 1.55 11.12 -2.17
CA PRO A 30 0.09 11.13 -2.19
C PRO A 30 -0.43 11.77 -0.90
N GLU A 31 -1.59 12.41 -0.96
CA GLU A 31 -2.33 12.75 0.25
C GLU A 31 -2.64 11.47 1.04
N ILE A 32 -2.59 11.54 2.38
CA ILE A 32 -2.89 10.41 3.24
C ILE A 32 -4.05 10.79 4.15
N HIS A 33 -5.15 10.08 3.98
CA HIS A 33 -6.41 10.27 4.67
C HIS A 33 -6.57 9.16 5.72
N GLN A 34 -6.47 9.50 7.00
CA GLN A 34 -6.89 8.61 8.09
C GLN A 34 -8.40 8.74 8.25
N VAL A 35 -9.16 7.70 7.92
CA VAL A 35 -10.63 7.72 7.87
C VAL A 35 -11.22 6.48 8.57
N PRO A 36 -12.49 6.51 9.01
CA PRO A 36 -13.14 5.34 9.59
C PRO A 36 -13.14 4.14 8.63
N LEU A 37 -12.90 2.93 9.13
CA LEU A 37 -12.93 1.69 8.34
C LEU A 37 -14.19 1.54 7.46
N VAL A 38 -15.35 1.93 7.99
CA VAL A 38 -16.62 1.85 7.25
C VAL A 38 -16.61 2.72 6.00
N GLU A 39 -15.92 3.85 6.01
CA GLU A 39 -15.79 4.72 4.84
C GLU A 39 -14.98 4.03 3.74
N ILE A 40 -13.85 3.41 4.09
CA ILE A 40 -13.00 2.65 3.16
C ILE A 40 -13.81 1.51 2.52
N GLN A 41 -14.50 0.72 3.34
CA GLN A 41 -15.30 -0.42 2.90
C GLN A 41 -16.45 0.02 1.97
N GLN A 42 -17.18 1.07 2.33
CA GLN A 42 -18.26 1.57 1.49
C GLN A 42 -17.74 2.11 0.15
N ARG A 43 -16.64 2.85 0.20
CA ARG A 43 -16.11 3.55 -0.96
C ARG A 43 -15.44 2.63 -1.97
N PHE A 44 -14.65 1.65 -1.52
CA PHE A 44 -13.81 0.83 -2.39
C PHE A 44 -14.32 -0.60 -2.58
N CYS A 45 -15.22 -1.07 -1.71
CA CYS A 45 -15.78 -2.42 -1.77
C CYS A 45 -17.29 -2.48 -1.97
N GLN A 46 -18.00 -1.35 -2.03
CA GLN A 46 -19.47 -1.29 -2.10
C GLN A 46 -20.16 -2.01 -0.94
N GLY A 47 -19.50 -2.09 0.23
CA GLY A 47 -19.99 -2.80 1.40
C GLY A 47 -18.87 -3.43 2.23
N LYS A 48 -19.23 -4.28 3.20
CA LYS A 48 -18.25 -4.91 4.11
C LYS A 48 -17.23 -5.76 3.32
N CYS A 49 -15.95 -5.47 3.53
CA CYS A 49 -14.83 -6.23 2.99
C CYS A 49 -13.64 -6.22 3.96
N SER A 50 -12.55 -6.89 3.60
CA SER A 50 -11.32 -6.94 4.42
C SER A 50 -10.36 -5.77 4.17
N ALA A 51 -10.66 -4.84 3.26
CA ALA A 51 -9.78 -3.72 2.98
C ALA A 51 -9.74 -2.76 4.19
N GLN A 52 -8.52 -2.46 4.65
CA GLN A 52 -8.25 -1.52 5.74
C GLN A 52 -7.47 -0.29 5.25
N ALA A 53 -6.95 -0.34 4.03
CA ALA A 53 -6.34 0.77 3.33
C ALA A 53 -6.59 0.61 1.83
N PHE A 54 -6.44 1.70 1.09
CA PHE A 54 -6.58 1.73 -0.37
C PHE A 54 -5.91 2.96 -0.99
N TYR A 55 -5.06 2.75 -1.99
CA TYR A 55 -4.56 3.81 -2.86
C TYR A 55 -5.52 4.09 -4.02
N LYS A 56 -5.97 5.33 -4.14
CA LYS A 56 -6.81 5.82 -5.23
C LYS A 56 -6.03 6.85 -6.04
N PRO A 57 -5.82 6.65 -7.36
CA PRO A 57 -5.19 7.65 -8.21
C PRO A 57 -5.87 9.01 -8.08
N GLU A 58 -5.07 10.08 -8.07
CA GLU A 58 -5.50 11.49 -7.93
C GLU A 58 -6.04 11.90 -6.55
N GLU A 59 -6.43 10.93 -5.71
CA GLU A 59 -7.00 11.21 -4.38
C GLU A 59 -6.05 10.86 -3.23
N GLY A 60 -5.14 9.91 -3.45
CA GLY A 60 -4.13 9.51 -2.48
C GLY A 60 -4.45 8.20 -1.78
N VAL A 61 -3.93 8.05 -0.56
CA VAL A 61 -4.06 6.86 0.27
C VAL A 61 -5.15 7.08 1.32
N PHE A 62 -6.08 6.14 1.41
CA PHE A 62 -7.03 6.05 2.51
C PHE A 62 -6.60 4.92 3.43
N ILE A 63 -6.53 5.16 4.73
CA ILE A 63 -6.11 4.17 5.72
C ILE A 63 -6.99 4.26 6.95
N ASP A 64 -7.33 3.11 7.54
CA ASP A 64 -8.18 3.05 8.72
C ASP A 64 -7.56 3.89 9.85
N GLU A 65 -8.32 4.85 10.36
CA GLU A 65 -7.91 5.74 11.45
C GLU A 65 -7.57 4.99 12.75
N SER A 66 -8.02 3.73 12.88
CA SER A 66 -7.69 2.88 14.03
C SER A 66 -6.23 2.40 14.04
N PHE A 67 -5.49 2.51 12.92
CA PHE A 67 -4.10 2.08 12.84
C PHE A 67 -3.15 3.00 13.64
N ASP A 68 -2.33 2.42 14.51
CA ASP A 68 -1.26 3.12 15.22
C ASP A 68 0.00 3.25 14.36
N LEU A 69 -0.05 4.19 13.40
CA LEU A 69 1.10 4.51 12.55
C LEU A 69 2.32 5.04 13.32
N ALA A 70 2.15 5.46 14.58
CA ALA A 70 3.23 5.99 15.39
C ALA A 70 4.08 4.87 16.01
N ASN A 71 3.50 3.72 16.36
CA ASN A 71 4.21 2.68 17.11
C ASN A 71 4.06 1.25 16.56
N ASP A 72 3.16 1.01 15.61
CA ASP A 72 2.91 -0.33 15.06
C ASP A 72 3.55 -0.46 13.67
N GLU A 73 4.58 -1.32 13.58
CA GLU A 73 5.28 -1.59 12.33
C GLU A 73 4.40 -2.34 11.32
N PHE A 74 3.43 -3.13 11.78
CA PHE A 74 2.46 -3.74 10.88
C PHE A 74 1.54 -2.67 10.28
N ALA A 75 1.03 -1.74 11.09
CA ALA A 75 0.24 -0.61 10.60
C ALA A 75 1.01 0.24 9.58
N ARG A 76 2.29 0.54 9.85
CA ARG A 76 3.16 1.24 8.90
C ARG A 76 3.41 0.43 7.63
N SER A 77 3.50 -0.89 7.73
CA SER A 77 3.64 -1.77 6.56
C SER A 77 2.42 -1.70 5.64
N VAL A 78 1.22 -1.50 6.19
CA VAL A 78 -0.02 -1.30 5.41
C VAL A 78 0.04 0.04 4.67
N LEU A 79 0.48 1.12 5.31
CA LEU A 79 0.71 2.38 4.61
C LEU A 79 1.78 2.24 3.52
N LEU A 80 2.89 1.55 3.82
CA LEU A 80 3.96 1.27 2.86
C LEU A 80 3.44 0.53 1.63
N HIS A 81 2.54 -0.44 1.81
CA HIS A 81 1.89 -1.16 0.73
C HIS A 81 1.19 -0.21 -0.25
N GLU A 82 0.37 0.72 0.25
CA GLU A 82 -0.33 1.70 -0.58
C GLU A 82 0.62 2.71 -1.25
N LEU A 83 1.73 3.06 -0.58
CA LEU A 83 2.78 3.89 -1.19
C LEU A 83 3.49 3.18 -2.35
N VAL A 84 3.63 1.85 -2.30
CA VAL A 84 4.12 1.08 -3.45
C VAL A 84 3.15 1.21 -4.63
N HIS A 85 1.85 1.12 -4.41
CA HIS A 85 0.85 1.32 -5.47
C HIS A 85 0.91 2.72 -6.09
N HIS A 86 1.15 3.76 -5.28
CA HIS A 86 1.41 5.09 -5.79
C HIS A 86 2.64 5.12 -6.73
N LEU A 87 3.77 4.55 -6.30
CA LEU A 87 4.99 4.49 -7.12
C LEU A 87 4.81 3.67 -8.40
N GLN A 88 4.10 2.55 -8.34
CA GLN A 88 3.74 1.73 -9.49
C GLN A 88 2.93 2.54 -10.51
N ARG A 89 1.98 3.36 -10.03
CA ARG A 89 1.11 4.19 -10.87
C ARG A 89 1.87 5.35 -11.52
N VAL A 90 2.73 6.04 -10.78
CA VAL A 90 3.55 7.17 -11.28
C VAL A 90 4.61 6.67 -12.25
N GLY A 91 5.31 5.59 -11.92
CA GLY A 91 6.34 4.99 -12.77
C GLY A 91 5.80 4.18 -13.95
N GLY A 92 4.50 3.87 -13.98
CA GLY A 92 3.88 3.07 -15.02
C GLY A 92 4.36 1.61 -15.06
N THR A 93 4.81 1.06 -13.92
CA THR A 93 5.51 -0.24 -13.81
C THR A 93 4.81 -1.37 -14.56
N PHE A 94 3.49 -1.46 -14.44
CA PHE A 94 2.69 -2.53 -15.03
C PHE A 94 1.84 -2.10 -16.23
N GLN A 95 2.04 -0.90 -16.79
CA GLN A 95 1.19 -0.37 -17.87
C GLN A 95 1.21 -1.23 -19.15
N LYS A 96 2.31 -1.97 -19.39
CA LYS A 96 2.45 -2.85 -20.56
C LYS A 96 1.67 -4.16 -20.49
N ILE A 97 1.16 -4.56 -19.32
CA ILE A 97 0.31 -5.75 -19.19
C ILE A 97 -1.08 -5.41 -19.74
N PRO A 98 -1.63 -6.07 -20.77
CA PRO A 98 -2.90 -5.64 -21.36
C PRO A 98 -4.11 -5.88 -20.45
N SER A 99 -4.17 -7.05 -19.82
CA SER A 99 -5.25 -7.48 -18.93
C SER A 99 -5.25 -6.66 -17.64
N GLU A 100 -6.40 -6.06 -17.30
CA GLU A 100 -6.57 -5.30 -16.07
C GLU A 100 -6.37 -6.17 -14.82
N CYS A 101 -6.90 -7.41 -14.83
CA CYS A 101 -6.72 -8.32 -13.71
C CYS A 101 -5.26 -8.75 -13.55
N ASP A 102 -4.58 -9.10 -14.64
CA ASP A 102 -3.16 -9.48 -14.57
C ASP A 102 -2.29 -8.31 -14.12
N ARG A 103 -2.62 -7.09 -14.55
CA ARG A 103 -1.95 -5.86 -14.11
C ARG A 103 -2.13 -5.65 -12.62
N TRP A 104 -3.37 -5.74 -12.14
CA TRP A 104 -3.69 -5.63 -10.71
C TRP A 104 -2.96 -6.71 -9.91
N TYR A 105 -3.05 -7.98 -10.32
CA TYR A 105 -2.40 -9.09 -9.63
C TYR A 105 -0.87 -8.94 -9.58
N ALA A 106 -0.24 -8.47 -10.68
CA ALA A 106 1.19 -8.19 -10.69
C ALA A 106 1.57 -7.07 -9.71
N ALA A 107 0.77 -6.00 -9.66
CA ALA A 107 0.94 -4.88 -8.75
C ALA A 107 0.84 -5.31 -7.27
N GLU A 108 -0.22 -6.03 -6.91
CA GLU A 108 -0.45 -6.56 -5.56
C GLU A 108 0.68 -7.50 -5.11
N ARG A 109 1.08 -8.43 -6.00
CA ARG A 109 2.17 -9.37 -5.70
C ARG A 109 3.47 -8.66 -5.37
N GLU A 110 3.81 -7.62 -6.12
CA GLU A 110 5.02 -6.85 -5.86
C GLU A 110 4.88 -6.04 -4.56
N ALA A 111 3.74 -5.36 -4.35
CA ALA A 111 3.49 -4.57 -3.15
C ALA A 111 3.62 -5.42 -1.87
N TYR A 112 3.01 -6.60 -1.82
CA TYR A 112 3.17 -7.52 -0.69
C TYR A 112 4.56 -8.13 -0.57
N SER A 113 5.26 -8.36 -1.68
CA SER A 113 6.65 -8.81 -1.65
C SER A 113 7.53 -7.77 -0.93
N ILE A 114 7.36 -6.48 -1.26
CA ILE A 114 8.08 -5.38 -0.62
C ILE A 114 7.63 -5.20 0.83
N GLN A 115 6.33 -5.28 1.11
CA GLN A 115 5.78 -5.19 2.48
C GLN A 115 6.34 -6.28 3.40
N ASN A 116 6.39 -7.53 2.94
CA ASN A 116 6.96 -8.63 3.72
C ASN A 116 8.45 -8.43 4.00
N ARG A 117 9.22 -7.88 3.04
CA ARG A 117 10.64 -7.53 3.26
C ARG A 117 10.80 -6.40 4.28
N TYR A 118 9.92 -5.40 4.25
CA TYR A 118 9.90 -4.34 5.26
C TYR A 118 9.62 -4.93 6.65
N LEU A 119 8.58 -5.75 6.80
CA LEU A 119 8.25 -6.42 8.08
C LEU A 119 9.42 -7.28 8.59
N GLU A 120 10.15 -7.95 7.69
CA GLU A 120 11.36 -8.69 8.04
C GLU A 120 12.47 -7.80 8.60
N VAL A 121 12.74 -6.66 7.97
CA VAL A 121 13.74 -5.67 8.44
C VAL A 121 13.34 -5.07 9.79
N MET A 122 12.05 -4.83 10.01
CA MET A 122 11.53 -4.30 11.28
C MET A 122 11.38 -5.38 12.37
N HIS A 123 11.76 -6.63 12.08
CA HIS A 123 11.62 -7.78 12.98
C HIS A 123 10.17 -8.02 13.46
N ASP A 124 9.18 -7.60 12.68
CA ASP A 124 7.78 -7.91 12.92
C ASP A 124 7.48 -9.34 12.41
N PRO A 125 6.74 -10.19 13.15
CA PRO A 125 6.49 -11.57 12.77
C PRO A 125 5.39 -11.76 11.71
N HIS A 126 4.58 -10.74 11.40
CA HIS A 126 3.47 -10.87 10.46
C HIS A 126 3.97 -11.14 9.04
N ARG A 127 3.29 -12.04 8.31
CA ARG A 127 3.59 -12.34 6.91
C ARG A 127 2.30 -12.44 6.12
N ILE A 128 2.27 -11.77 4.97
CA ILE A 128 1.11 -11.74 4.09
C ILE A 128 1.33 -12.70 2.92
N ASN A 129 0.37 -13.60 2.71
CA ASN A 129 0.42 -14.62 1.66
C ASN A 129 -0.42 -14.22 0.44
N VAL A 130 0.24 -13.97 -0.68
CA VAL A 130 -0.37 -13.52 -1.94
C VAL A 130 -0.86 -14.64 -2.87
N ASN A 131 -0.54 -15.90 -2.56
CA ASN A 131 -0.76 -17.00 -3.50
C ASN A 131 -2.24 -17.32 -3.74
N ALA A 132 -3.13 -16.93 -2.82
CA ALA A 132 -4.57 -17.18 -2.93
C ALA A 132 -5.28 -16.33 -4.00
N TRP A 133 -4.63 -15.29 -4.54
CA TRP A 133 -5.32 -14.28 -5.35
C TRP A 133 -5.21 -14.48 -6.86
N ARG A 134 -4.28 -15.33 -7.32
CA ARG A 134 -4.12 -15.63 -8.76
C ARG A 134 -5.39 -16.22 -9.36
N ALA A 135 -6.02 -17.12 -8.64
CA ALA A 135 -7.23 -17.82 -9.07
C ALA A 135 -8.43 -16.88 -9.32
N ARG A 136 -8.36 -15.62 -8.86
CA ARG A 136 -9.41 -14.61 -9.12
C ARG A 136 -9.31 -13.99 -10.52
N CYS A 137 -8.19 -14.15 -11.22
CA CYS A 137 -7.99 -13.64 -12.58
C CYS A 137 -8.22 -14.69 -13.69
N ASP A 138 -8.36 -15.97 -13.35
CA ASP A 138 -8.50 -17.07 -14.30
C ASP A 138 -9.96 -17.32 -14.77
N ASN A 139 -10.89 -16.38 -14.52
CA ASN A 139 -12.31 -16.47 -14.89
C ASN A 139 -12.71 -15.45 -15.97
#